data_AF-A0A7J2PV55-F1
#
_entry.id   AF-A0A7J2PV55-F1
#
_cell.length_a   1.000
_cell.length_b   1.000
_cell.length_c   1.000
_cell.angle_alpha   90.00
_cell.angle_beta   90.00
_cell.angle_gamma   90.00
#
_symmetry.space_group_name_H-M   'P 1'
#
loop_
_entity.id
_entity.type
_entity.pdbx_description
1 polymer ?
#
loop_
_entity_poly.entity_id
_entity_poly.type
_entity_poly.pdbx_seq_one_letter_code
_entity_poly.pdbx_strand_id
1 'polypeptide(L)'
;MIDKKSILREFIKRENTVNRIMEWNIRAEKEKDAIAKFIFRWISFNGLYSSLYDVIHMEEKAVGVREIDVLTEFCEDFIETDNNLASKMYSKEREEKLKKNIKDRARLMGKCLDILENPNSNEGKATAMVKIAYIVRCRLFHGDKNPLLEVNQDTVGVADQVITPIINSILFS
;
A
#
# COMPACT_ATOMS: atom_id res chain seq x y z
N MET A 1 5.12 -22.79 1.87
CA MET A 1 3.95 -21.90 2.03
C MET A 1 4.00 -21.37 3.44
N ILE A 2 4.17 -20.07 3.59
CA ILE A 2 4.31 -19.40 4.88
C ILE A 2 2.95 -19.42 5.60
N ASP A 3 2.91 -19.81 6.89
CA ASP A 3 1.67 -19.76 7.68
C ASP A 3 1.35 -18.31 8.07
N LYS A 4 0.50 -17.66 7.27
CA LYS A 4 0.00 -16.29 7.52
C LYS A 4 -0.54 -16.12 8.94
N LYS A 5 -1.26 -17.10 9.47
CA LYS A 5 -1.83 -17.01 10.84
C LYS A 5 -0.74 -17.04 11.89
N SER A 6 0.37 -17.74 11.66
CA SER A 6 1.53 -17.71 12.55
C SER A 6 2.19 -16.33 12.51
N ILE A 7 2.42 -15.77 11.31
CA ILE A 7 3.02 -14.43 11.16
C ILE A 7 2.19 -13.37 11.86
N LEU A 8 0.88 -13.35 11.60
CA LEU A 8 0.01 -12.35 12.20
C LEU A 8 -0.01 -12.46 13.73
N ARG A 9 0.03 -13.69 14.28
CA ARG A 9 0.16 -13.90 15.73
C ARG A 9 1.47 -13.33 16.29
N GLU A 10 2.59 -13.56 15.63
CA GLU A 10 3.88 -13.00 16.07
C GLU A 10 3.92 -11.47 15.92
N PHE A 11 3.34 -10.93 14.85
CA PHE A 11 3.21 -9.49 14.65
C PHE A 11 2.38 -8.84 15.76
N ILE A 12 1.24 -9.42 16.14
CA ILE A 12 0.35 -8.88 17.19
C ILE A 12 1.04 -8.82 18.56
N LYS A 13 1.99 -9.72 18.85
CA LYS A 13 2.78 -9.67 20.10
C LYS A 13 3.69 -8.42 20.19
N ARG A 14 3.96 -7.73 19.07
CA ARG A 14 4.76 -6.51 19.05
C ARG A 14 3.89 -5.29 19.42
N GLU A 15 3.37 -5.28 20.65
CA GLU A 15 2.35 -4.32 21.13
C GLU A 15 2.69 -2.85 20.82
N ASN A 16 3.93 -2.42 21.09
CA ASN A 16 4.35 -1.04 20.82
C ASN A 16 4.27 -0.66 19.34
N THR A 17 4.64 -1.59 18.47
CA THR A 17 4.58 -1.43 17.01
C THR A 17 3.13 -1.36 16.55
N VAL A 18 2.30 -2.30 17.01
CA VAL A 18 0.86 -2.35 16.69
C VAL A 18 0.16 -1.08 17.16
N ASN A 19 0.39 -0.65 18.40
CA ASN A 19 -0.18 0.57 18.96
C ASN A 19 0.18 1.81 18.14
N ARG A 20 1.44 1.93 17.73
CA ARG A 20 1.88 3.04 16.87
C ARG A 20 1.19 3.01 15.50
N ILE A 21 1.08 1.84 14.88
CA ILE A 21 0.38 1.68 13.59
C ILE A 21 -1.09 2.08 13.73
N MET A 22 -1.77 1.62 14.79
CA MET A 22 -3.17 1.97 15.09
C MET A 22 -3.34 3.46 15.34
N GLU A 23 -2.42 4.09 16.09
CA GLU A 23 -2.46 5.53 16.36
C GLU A 23 -2.45 6.35 15.06
N TRP A 24 -1.55 6.02 14.13
CA TRP A 24 -1.50 6.69 12.82
C TRP A 24 -2.76 6.46 11.99
N ASN A 25 -3.34 5.25 12.05
CA ASN A 25 -4.60 4.98 11.37
C ASN A 25 -5.76 5.81 11.96
N ILE A 26 -5.86 5.91 13.29
CA ILE A 26 -6.87 6.73 13.96
C ILE A 26 -6.70 8.22 13.63
N ARG A 27 -5.46 8.70 13.52
CA ARG A 27 -5.18 10.08 13.05
C ARG A 27 -5.68 10.29 11.62
N ALA A 28 -5.45 9.33 10.72
CA ALA A 28 -5.95 9.40 9.35
C ALA A 28 -7.48 9.46 9.28
N GLU A 29 -8.19 8.70 10.11
CA GLU A 29 -9.67 8.72 10.16
C GLU A 29 -10.24 10.08 10.59
N LYS A 30 -9.52 10.82 11.43
CA LYS A 30 -9.93 12.14 11.94
C LYS A 30 -9.55 13.29 11.01
N GLU A 31 -8.67 13.06 10.04
CA GLU A 31 -8.17 14.08 9.13
C GLU A 31 -9.20 14.41 8.02
N LYS A 32 -9.35 15.70 7.71
CA LYS A 32 -10.27 16.19 6.68
C LYS A 32 -9.55 16.41 5.34
N ASP A 33 -8.31 16.88 5.38
CA ASP A 33 -7.52 17.06 4.17
C ASP A 33 -7.13 15.71 3.56
N ALA A 34 -7.42 15.52 2.27
CA ALA A 34 -7.20 14.24 1.60
C ALA A 34 -5.72 13.85 1.54
N ILE A 35 -4.82 14.83 1.41
CA ILE A 35 -3.38 14.61 1.30
C ILE A 35 -2.80 14.23 2.66
N ALA A 36 -3.10 15.01 3.71
CA ALA A 36 -2.69 14.70 5.06
C ALA A 36 -3.25 13.36 5.53
N LYS A 37 -4.51 13.06 5.22
CA LYS A 37 -5.14 11.76 5.50
C LYS A 37 -4.35 10.61 4.89
N PHE A 38 -4.05 10.68 3.61
CA PHE A 38 -3.27 9.66 2.93
C PHE A 38 -1.86 9.53 3.52
N ILE A 39 -1.21 10.64 3.86
CA ILE A 39 0.11 10.64 4.50
C ILE A 39 0.06 9.88 5.84
N PHE A 40 -0.91 10.18 6.70
CA PHE A 40 -1.06 9.49 7.98
C PHE A 40 -1.39 8.00 7.80
N ARG A 41 -2.27 7.68 6.84
CA ARG A 41 -2.60 6.29 6.52
C ARG A 41 -1.41 5.53 5.93
N TRP A 42 -0.60 6.20 5.11
CA TRP A 42 0.64 5.63 4.59
C TRP A 42 1.65 5.34 5.69
N ILE A 43 1.81 6.23 6.68
CA ILE A 43 2.71 5.98 7.82
C ILE A 43 2.26 4.73 8.58
N SER A 44 0.96 4.55 8.78
CA SER A 44 0.39 3.33 9.35
C SER A 44 0.71 2.10 8.49
N PHE A 45 0.43 2.17 7.18
CA PHE A 45 0.68 1.09 6.22
C PHE A 45 2.17 0.71 6.14
N ASN A 46 3.08 1.69 6.12
CA ASN A 46 4.52 1.48 6.10
C ASN A 46 5.02 0.76 7.37
N GLY A 47 4.52 1.17 8.53
CA GLY A 47 4.79 0.47 9.77
C GLY A 47 4.32 -0.98 9.70
N LEU A 48 3.15 -1.23 9.12
CA LEU A 48 2.56 -2.55 8.98
C LEU A 48 3.42 -3.48 8.10
N TYR A 49 3.64 -3.14 6.82
CA TYR A 49 4.35 -4.07 5.93
C TYR A 49 5.82 -4.23 6.31
N SER A 50 6.48 -3.20 6.85
CA SER A 50 7.88 -3.32 7.31
C SER A 50 7.98 -4.23 8.53
N SER A 51 7.03 -4.15 9.45
CA SER A 51 7.03 -5.00 10.65
C SER A 51 6.70 -6.45 10.33
N LEU A 52 5.83 -6.69 9.34
CA LEU A 52 5.53 -8.04 8.87
C LEU A 52 6.75 -8.65 8.16
N TYR A 53 7.47 -7.85 7.37
CA TYR A 53 8.75 -8.27 6.79
C TYR A 53 9.75 -8.70 7.87
N ASP A 54 9.93 -7.89 8.92
CA ASP A 54 10.82 -8.24 10.03
C ASP A 54 10.38 -9.54 10.74
N VAL A 55 9.10 -9.88 10.76
CA VAL A 55 8.61 -11.16 11.33
C VAL A 55 8.92 -12.33 10.39
N ILE A 56 8.75 -12.16 9.08
CA ILE A 56 9.04 -13.17 8.06
C ILE A 56 10.53 -13.53 8.07
N HIS A 57 11.40 -12.52 8.15
CA HIS A 57 12.86 -12.68 8.09
C HIS A 57 13.52 -12.80 9.47
N MET A 58 12.81 -13.32 10.48
CA MET A 58 13.36 -13.63 11.81
C MET A 58 14.12 -12.46 12.46
N GLU A 59 13.56 -11.26 12.39
CA GLU A 59 14.10 -10.01 12.94
C GLU A 59 15.32 -9.43 12.21
N GLU A 60 15.67 -9.94 11.03
CA GLU A 60 16.49 -9.17 10.10
C GLU A 60 15.71 -7.90 9.74
N LYS A 61 16.12 -6.79 10.34
CA LYS A 61 15.46 -5.50 10.09
C LYS A 61 15.51 -5.22 8.60
N ALA A 62 14.41 -4.70 8.05
CA ALA A 62 14.37 -4.14 6.69
C ALA A 62 15.43 -3.04 6.39
N VAL A 63 16.27 -2.68 7.36
CA VAL A 63 17.38 -1.74 7.26
C VAL A 63 18.40 -2.24 6.23
N GLY A 64 18.46 -1.56 5.09
CA GLY A 64 19.38 -1.89 3.99
C GLY A 64 18.70 -2.53 2.77
N VAL A 65 17.46 -3.01 2.92
CA VAL A 65 16.61 -3.47 1.82
C VAL A 65 15.91 -2.26 1.20
N ARG A 66 15.74 -2.25 -0.14
CA ARG A 66 15.00 -1.15 -0.79
C ARG A 66 13.53 -1.26 -0.39
N GLU A 67 12.94 -0.14 -0.02
CA GLU A 67 11.55 -0.09 0.47
C GLU A 67 10.54 -0.73 -0.51
N ILE A 68 10.76 -0.58 -1.82
CA ILE A 68 9.92 -1.17 -2.86
C ILE A 68 10.01 -2.70 -2.92
N ASP A 69 11.15 -3.29 -2.52
CA ASP A 69 11.32 -4.75 -2.50
C ASP A 69 10.56 -5.32 -1.30
N VAL A 70 10.67 -4.69 -0.12
CA VAL A 70 9.88 -5.01 1.08
C VAL A 70 8.38 -4.94 0.78
N LEU A 71 7.93 -3.88 0.11
CA LEU A 71 6.53 -3.72 -0.28
C LEU A 71 6.09 -4.80 -1.29
N THR A 72 6.98 -5.18 -2.21
CA THR A 72 6.66 -6.19 -3.25
C THR A 72 6.45 -7.56 -2.62
N GLU A 73 7.35 -7.98 -1.73
CA GLU A 73 7.21 -9.24 -1.00
C GLU A 73 5.95 -9.26 -0.14
N PHE A 74 5.66 -8.15 0.56
CA PHE A 74 4.39 -8.01 1.27
C PHE A 74 3.17 -8.22 0.36
N CYS A 75 3.18 -7.68 -0.86
CA CYS A 75 2.06 -7.87 -1.79
C CYS A 75 1.92 -9.33 -2.21
N GLU A 76 3.03 -10.00 -2.52
CA GLU A 76 3.05 -11.43 -2.89
C GLU A 76 2.49 -12.31 -1.76
N ASP A 77 2.93 -12.05 -0.53
CA ASP A 77 2.51 -12.84 0.63
C ASP A 77 1.08 -12.52 1.07
N PHE A 78 0.63 -11.27 1.05
CA PHE A 78 -0.65 -10.88 1.69
C PHE A 78 -1.77 -10.57 0.71
N ILE A 79 -1.47 -10.05 -0.48
CA ILE A 79 -2.48 -9.61 -1.46
C ILE A 79 -2.68 -10.68 -2.53
N GLU A 80 -1.61 -11.22 -3.10
CA GLU A 80 -1.72 -12.15 -4.23
C GLU A 80 -2.32 -13.51 -3.89
N THR A 81 -2.49 -13.77 -2.60
CA THR A 81 -3.05 -15.01 -2.06
C THR A 81 -4.38 -14.77 -1.32
N ASP A 82 -4.99 -13.58 -1.45
CA ASP A 82 -6.29 -13.23 -0.85
C ASP A 82 -7.18 -12.43 -1.83
N ASN A 83 -7.96 -13.15 -2.64
CA ASN A 83 -8.91 -12.55 -3.58
C ASN A 83 -9.95 -11.64 -2.90
N ASN A 84 -10.37 -11.95 -1.67
CA ASN A 84 -11.35 -11.13 -0.96
C ASN A 84 -10.74 -9.76 -0.61
N LEU A 85 -9.52 -9.75 -0.08
CA LEU A 85 -8.78 -8.51 0.16
C LEU A 85 -8.54 -7.76 -1.16
N ALA A 86 -8.05 -8.44 -2.19
CA ALA A 86 -7.80 -7.85 -3.50
C ALA A 86 -9.05 -7.18 -4.11
N SER A 87 -10.22 -7.82 -3.99
CA SER A 87 -11.50 -7.28 -4.48
C SER A 87 -11.94 -5.98 -3.78
N LYS A 88 -11.50 -5.74 -2.54
CA LYS A 88 -11.79 -4.49 -1.81
C LYS A 88 -10.89 -3.34 -2.25
N MET A 89 -9.71 -3.67 -2.78
CA MET A 89 -8.69 -2.72 -3.21
C MET A 89 -8.92 -2.31 -4.67
N TYR A 90 -9.10 -3.31 -5.54
CA TYR A 90 -9.32 -3.10 -6.97
C TYR A 90 -10.79 -2.88 -7.31
N SER A 91 -11.05 -1.81 -8.08
CA SER A 91 -12.31 -1.65 -8.82
C SER A 91 -12.03 -0.94 -10.14
N LYS A 92 -12.88 -1.19 -11.14
CA LYS A 92 -12.77 -0.55 -12.45
C LYS A 92 -12.90 0.98 -12.36
N GLU A 93 -13.76 1.48 -11.48
CA GLU A 93 -13.92 2.92 -11.23
C GLU A 93 -12.62 3.56 -10.70
N ARG A 94 -11.92 2.90 -9.76
CA ARG A 94 -10.65 3.40 -9.22
C ARG A 94 -9.56 3.39 -10.29
N GLU A 95 -9.51 2.32 -11.09
CA GLU A 95 -8.59 2.23 -12.23
C GLU A 95 -8.80 3.40 -13.21
N GLU A 96 -10.04 3.69 -13.60
CA GLU A 96 -10.37 4.79 -14.50
C GLU A 96 -9.98 6.15 -13.92
N LYS A 97 -10.22 6.37 -12.62
CA LYS A 97 -9.79 7.59 -11.91
C LYS A 97 -8.27 7.75 -11.91
N LEU A 98 -7.50 6.69 -11.66
CA LEU A 98 -6.03 6.75 -11.72
C LEU A 98 -5.56 7.05 -13.14
N LYS A 99 -6.09 6.37 -14.15
CA LYS A 99 -5.72 6.58 -15.57
C LYS A 99 -5.99 8.01 -16.05
N LYS A 100 -7.09 8.61 -15.61
CA LYS A 100 -7.46 9.98 -15.98
C LYS A 100 -6.46 11.01 -15.42
N ASN A 101 -5.94 10.77 -14.22
CA ASN A 101 -5.13 11.74 -13.49
C ASN A 101 -3.62 11.50 -13.61
N ILE A 102 -3.19 10.25 -13.83
CA ILE A 102 -1.79 9.89 -13.98
C ILE A 102 -1.40 9.94 -15.47
N LYS A 103 -0.71 11.02 -15.84
CA LYS A 103 -0.20 11.22 -17.21
C LYS A 103 1.18 10.59 -17.43
N ASP A 104 1.95 10.42 -16.36
CA ASP A 104 3.25 9.78 -16.43
C ASP A 104 3.14 8.27 -16.60
N ARG A 105 3.75 7.75 -17.68
CA ARG A 105 3.89 6.31 -17.94
C ARG A 105 5.33 5.83 -17.86
N ALA A 106 6.25 6.60 -17.29
CA ALA A 106 7.64 6.18 -17.18
C ALA A 106 7.84 5.10 -16.09
N ARG A 107 8.82 4.22 -16.34
CA ARG A 107 9.39 3.29 -15.35
C ARG A 107 8.32 2.42 -14.66
N LEU A 108 8.29 2.45 -13.32
CA LEU A 108 7.39 1.61 -12.51
C LEU A 108 5.93 2.01 -12.70
N MET A 109 5.63 3.30 -12.89
CA MET A 109 4.25 3.76 -13.08
C MET A 109 3.63 3.17 -14.35
N GLY A 110 4.36 3.21 -15.47
CA GLY A 110 3.91 2.60 -16.73
C GLY A 110 3.61 1.12 -16.58
N LYS A 111 4.52 0.35 -15.98
CA LYS A 111 4.32 -1.09 -15.71
C LYS A 111 3.05 -1.35 -14.89
N CYS A 112 2.79 -0.56 -13.86
CA CYS A 112 1.58 -0.71 -13.05
C CYS A 112 0.32 -0.38 -13.84
N LEU A 113 0.33 0.70 -14.64
CA LEU A 113 -0.81 1.05 -15.50
C LEU A 113 -1.08 -0.02 -16.56
N ASP A 114 -0.04 -0.62 -17.14
CA ASP A 114 -0.17 -1.72 -18.11
C ASP A 114 -0.80 -2.96 -17.45
N ILE A 115 -0.44 -3.28 -16.19
CA ILE A 115 -1.08 -4.38 -15.44
C ILE A 115 -2.58 -4.11 -15.26
N LEU A 116 -2.97 -2.86 -14.98
CA LEU A 116 -4.38 -2.49 -14.86
C LEU A 116 -5.13 -2.62 -16.19
N GLU A 117 -4.49 -2.28 -17.32
CA GLU A 117 -5.07 -2.30 -18.66
C GLU A 117 -5.29 -3.73 -19.22
N ASN A 118 -4.48 -4.69 -18.80
CA ASN A 118 -4.51 -6.04 -19.33
C ASN A 118 -5.44 -7.00 -18.55
N PRO A 119 -5.84 -8.14 -19.14
CA PRO A 119 -6.57 -9.20 -18.44
C PRO A 119 -5.67 -9.87 -17.40
N ASN A 120 -5.54 -9.23 -16.25
CA ASN A 120 -4.88 -9.72 -15.04
C ASN A 120 -5.91 -10.11 -13.99
N SER A 121 -5.49 -10.96 -13.05
CA SER A 121 -6.28 -11.28 -11.86
C SER A 121 -6.53 -10.02 -11.01
N ASN A 122 -7.58 -10.05 -10.17
CA ASN A 122 -7.87 -8.94 -9.26
C ASN A 122 -6.70 -8.68 -8.31
N GLU A 123 -6.02 -9.75 -7.91
CA GLU A 123 -4.80 -9.76 -7.12
C GLU A 123 -3.67 -8.99 -7.79
N GLY A 124 -3.33 -9.33 -9.03
CA GLY A 124 -2.28 -8.61 -9.77
C GLY A 124 -2.61 -7.13 -9.97
N LYS A 125 -3.88 -6.82 -10.23
CA LYS A 125 -4.36 -5.43 -10.32
C LYS A 125 -4.32 -4.71 -8.96
N ALA A 126 -4.67 -5.38 -7.87
CA ALA A 126 -4.59 -4.84 -6.51
C ALA A 126 -3.13 -4.54 -6.11
N THR A 127 -2.21 -5.45 -6.40
CA THR A 127 -0.75 -5.24 -6.23
C THR A 127 -0.29 -4.02 -7.04
N ALA A 128 -0.73 -3.88 -8.30
CA ALA A 128 -0.41 -2.71 -9.11
C ALA A 128 -0.94 -1.41 -8.49
N MET A 129 -2.17 -1.41 -7.96
CA MET A 129 -2.74 -0.25 -7.28
C MET A 129 -1.95 0.16 -6.02
N VAL A 130 -1.47 -0.80 -5.23
CA VAL A 130 -0.61 -0.51 -4.05
C VAL A 130 0.72 0.09 -4.48
N LYS A 131 1.35 -0.44 -5.55
CA LYS A 131 2.58 0.12 -6.10
C LYS A 131 2.37 1.53 -6.67
N ILE A 132 1.21 1.83 -7.23
CA ILE A 132 0.83 3.20 -7.61
C ILE A 132 0.74 4.10 -6.37
N ALA A 133 0.08 3.64 -5.31
CA ALA A 133 0.00 4.39 -4.04
C ALA A 133 1.40 4.70 -3.46
N TYR A 134 2.33 3.74 -3.53
CA TYR A 134 3.74 3.95 -3.18
C TYR A 134 4.39 5.07 -4.00
N ILE A 135 4.20 5.08 -5.33
CA ILE A 135 4.77 6.13 -6.19
C ILE A 135 4.17 7.50 -5.87
N VAL A 136 2.85 7.57 -5.66
CA VAL A 136 2.15 8.79 -5.22
C VAL A 136 2.75 9.31 -3.93
N ARG A 137 2.97 8.44 -2.95
CA ARG A 137 3.65 8.77 -1.71
C ARG A 137 5.06 9.29 -1.94
N CYS A 138 5.89 8.58 -2.72
CA CYS A 138 7.25 9.02 -3.00
C CYS A 138 7.28 10.44 -3.59
N ARG A 139 6.27 10.80 -4.38
CA ARG A 139 6.12 12.14 -4.93
C ARG A 139 5.79 13.19 -3.87
N LEU A 140 4.82 12.90 -2.99
CA LEU A 140 4.42 13.80 -1.90
C LEU A 140 5.55 14.08 -0.91
N PHE A 141 6.34 13.06 -0.56
CA PHE A 141 7.36 13.19 0.50
C PHE A 141 8.70 13.75 0.02
N HIS A 142 9.04 13.61 -1.26
CA HIS A 142 10.38 13.96 -1.74
C HIS A 142 10.44 15.08 -2.76
N GLY A 143 9.31 15.50 -3.37
CA GLY A 143 9.36 16.43 -4.50
C GLY A 143 10.22 15.89 -5.67
N ASP A 144 10.15 16.53 -6.84
CA ASP A 144 10.94 16.33 -8.09
C ASP A 144 11.67 15.04 -8.57
N LYS A 145 11.37 13.84 -8.07
CA LYS A 145 11.77 12.58 -8.75
C LYS A 145 10.98 12.21 -10.02
N ASN A 146 9.81 12.81 -10.28
CA ASN A 146 8.99 12.50 -11.47
C ASN A 146 8.03 13.63 -11.89
N PRO A 147 8.49 14.66 -12.64
CA PRO A 147 7.75 15.92 -12.87
C PRO A 147 6.41 15.75 -13.61
N LEU A 148 6.17 14.60 -14.23
CA LEU A 148 4.95 14.34 -15.00
C LEU A 148 3.80 13.73 -14.17
N LEU A 149 4.04 13.34 -12.92
CA LEU A 149 2.98 12.87 -12.02
C LEU A 149 2.34 14.06 -11.30
N GLU A 150 1.15 14.46 -11.76
CA GLU A 150 0.31 15.46 -11.11
C GLU A 150 -0.41 14.81 -9.91
N VAL A 151 0.10 15.02 -8.70
CA VAL A 151 -0.54 14.50 -7.49
C VAL A 151 -1.65 15.45 -7.06
N ASN A 152 -2.88 15.05 -7.35
CA ASN A 152 -4.09 15.79 -6.96
C ASN A 152 -4.92 15.00 -5.94
N GLN A 153 -5.92 15.66 -5.35
CA GLN A 153 -6.77 15.06 -4.31
C GLN A 153 -7.48 13.78 -4.78
N ASP A 154 -7.85 13.68 -6.06
CA ASP A 154 -8.49 12.48 -6.62
C ASP A 154 -7.54 11.28 -6.62
N THR A 155 -6.31 11.48 -7.12
CA THR A 155 -5.28 10.43 -7.17
C THR A 155 -4.93 9.95 -5.77
N VAL A 156 -4.78 10.89 -4.84
CA VAL A 156 -4.49 10.60 -3.44
C VAL A 156 -5.66 9.90 -2.76
N GLY A 157 -6.89 10.33 -3.03
CA GLY A 157 -8.10 9.69 -2.50
C GLY A 157 -8.23 8.24 -2.95
N VAL A 158 -7.89 7.93 -4.22
CA VAL A 158 -7.84 6.54 -4.67
C VAL A 158 -6.72 5.76 -3.98
N ALA A 159 -5.52 6.34 -3.86
CA ALA A 159 -4.40 5.70 -3.18
C ALA A 159 -4.74 5.34 -1.71
N ASP A 160 -5.43 6.24 -1.00
CA ASP A 160 -5.94 6.03 0.36
C ASP A 160 -6.96 4.88 0.44
N GLN A 161 -7.92 4.84 -0.49
CA GLN A 161 -8.92 3.77 -0.58
C GLN A 161 -8.30 2.39 -0.89
N VAL A 162 -7.16 2.35 -1.58
CA VAL A 162 -6.47 1.10 -1.92
C VAL A 162 -5.76 0.51 -0.71
N ILE A 163 -5.12 1.33 0.13
CA ILE A 163 -4.36 0.82 1.29
C ILE A 163 -5.23 0.58 2.53
N THR A 164 -6.38 1.26 2.64
CA THR A 164 -7.30 1.14 3.79
C THR A 164 -7.74 -0.31 4.07
N PRO A 165 -8.20 -1.10 3.08
CA PRO A 165 -8.64 -2.46 3.31
C PRO A 165 -7.56 -3.35 3.92
N ILE A 166 -6.29 -3.13 3.57
CA ILE A 166 -5.14 -3.92 4.05
C ILE A 166 -4.92 -3.70 5.54
N ILE A 167 -4.86 -2.42 5.94
CA ILE A 167 -4.68 -2.04 7.36
C ILE A 167 -5.83 -2.63 8.17
N ASN A 168 -7.07 -2.46 7.68
CA ASN A 168 -8.25 -2.93 8.40
C ASN A 168 -8.33 -4.46 8.47
N SER A 169 -7.90 -5.17 7.43
CA SER A 169 -7.91 -6.63 7.41
C SER A 169 -6.84 -7.27 8.29
N ILE A 170 -5.87 -6.51 8.80
CA ILE A 170 -4.80 -7.03 9.67
C ILE A 170 -4.94 -6.54 11.11
N LEU A 171 -5.39 -5.30 11.33
CA LEU A 171 -5.51 -4.73 12.68
C LEU A 171 -6.86 -5.02 13.36
N PHE A 172 -7.90 -5.35 12.58
CA PHE A 172 -9.27 -5.53 13.10
C PHE A 172 -9.89 -6.88 12.69
N SER A 173 -9.05 -7.85 12.31
CA SER A 173 -9.45 -9.21 11.93
C SER A 173 -9.42 -10.22 13.07
#